data_AF-A0A969HZZ4-F1
#
_entry.id   AF-A0A969HZZ4-F1
#
_cell.length_a   1.000
_cell.length_b   1.000
_cell.length_c   1.000
_cell.angle_alpha   90.00
_cell.angle_beta   90.00
_cell.angle_gamma   90.00
#
_symmetry.space_group_name_H-M   'P 1'
#
loop_
_entity.id
_entity.type
_entity.pdbx_description
1 polymer ?
#
loop_
_entity_poly.entity_id
_entity_poly.type
_entity_poly.pdbx_seq_one_letter_code
_entity_poly.pdbx_strand_id
1 'polypeptide(L)'
;MPRETPPPRTLVQVPRGVWALGFVSLFMDVSSEMIHALLPVFLVTVLGSSVAVVGLLEGVAEAVASITKVLSGTWSDRLGKRKLLAVAGYGLAALVKP
;
A
#
# COMPACT_ATOMS: atom_id res chain seq x y z
N MET A 1 12.26 47.86 14.80
CA MET A 1 12.33 46.98 13.62
C MET A 1 11.91 45.57 14.03
N PRO A 2 10.83 45.00 13.47
CA PRO A 2 10.52 43.58 13.64
C PRO A 2 11.55 42.75 12.87
N ARG A 3 12.12 41.71 13.49
CA ARG A 3 13.03 40.77 12.81
C ARG A 3 12.18 39.79 12.01
N GLU A 4 12.28 39.84 10.68
CA GLU A 4 11.72 38.82 9.80
C GLU A 4 12.44 37.49 10.06
N THR A 5 11.70 36.49 10.55
CA THR A 5 12.19 35.11 10.64
C THR A 5 12.34 34.55 9.22
N PRO A 6 13.51 34.03 8.82
CA PRO A 6 13.69 33.49 7.49
C PRO A 6 12.74 32.30 7.25
N PRO A 7 12.19 32.13 6.04
CA PRO A 7 11.27 31.03 5.75
C PRO A 7 12.00 29.69 5.92
N PRO A 8 11.31 28.66 6.45
CA PRO A 8 11.91 27.33 6.58
C PRO A 8 12.33 26.83 5.19
N ARG A 9 13.58 26.40 5.04
CA ARG A 9 14.09 25.78 3.82
C ARG A 9 13.51 24.36 3.72
N THR A 10 12.37 24.23 3.04
CA THR A 10 11.41 23.11 3.18
C THR A 10 11.76 21.81 2.46
N LEU A 11 12.83 21.74 1.65
CA LEU A 11 13.19 20.50 0.91
C LEU A 11 14.32 19.68 1.55
N VAL A 12 15.14 20.27 2.42
CA VAL A 12 16.38 19.62 2.92
C VAL A 12 16.19 18.87 4.25
N GLN A 13 15.03 18.96 4.90
CA GLN A 13 14.78 18.34 6.21
C GLN A 13 13.66 17.29 6.21
N VAL A 14 13.50 16.52 5.13
CA VAL A 14 12.62 15.33 5.16
C VAL A 14 13.32 14.22 5.97
N PRO A 15 12.71 13.70 7.05
CA PRO A 15 13.31 12.64 7.86
C PRO A 15 13.61 11.39 7.03
N ARG A 16 14.75 10.72 7.30
CA ARG A 16 15.19 9.52 6.55
C ARG A 16 14.14 8.41 6.49
N GLY A 17 13.29 8.30 7.53
CA GLY A 17 12.19 7.33 7.55
C GLY A 17 11.11 7.60 6.51
N VAL A 18 10.85 8.87 6.16
CA VAL A 18 9.88 9.24 5.12
C VAL A 18 10.40 8.82 3.75
N TRP A 19 11.69 9.04 3.47
CA TRP A 19 12.32 8.56 2.24
C TRP A 19 12.25 7.03 2.13
N ALA A 20 12.61 6.32 3.20
CA ALA A 20 12.54 4.85 3.22
C ALA A 20 11.12 4.32 2.97
N LEU A 21 10.12 4.85 3.68
CA LEU A 21 8.72 4.46 3.48
C LEU A 21 8.19 4.86 2.10
N GLY A 22 8.64 6.01 1.56
CA GLY A 22 8.27 6.45 0.22
C GLY A 22 8.74 5.47 -0.86
N PHE A 23 9.99 5.02 -0.80
CA PHE A 23 10.49 3.99 -1.72
C PHE A 23 9.76 2.66 -1.54
N VAL A 24 9.57 2.21 -0.29
CA VAL A 24 8.84 0.96 -0.03
C VAL A 24 7.42 1.02 -0.60
N SER A 25 6.69 2.13 -0.38
CA SER A 25 5.35 2.32 -0.94
C SER A 25 5.38 2.33 -2.46
N LEU A 26 6.32 3.07 -3.07
CA LEU A 26 6.45 3.16 -4.52
C LEU A 26 6.65 1.77 -5.16
N PHE A 27 7.60 0.98 -4.65
CA PHE A 27 7.85 -0.36 -5.19
C PHE A 27 6.67 -1.29 -4.96
N MET A 28 6.01 -1.17 -3.81
CA MET A 28 4.85 -1.98 -3.49
C MET A 28 3.65 -1.65 -4.38
N ASP A 29 3.42 -0.38 -4.70
CA ASP A 29 2.37 0.06 -5.61
C ASP A 29 2.65 -0.40 -7.04
N VAL A 30 3.88 -0.19 -7.54
CA VAL A 30 4.28 -0.65 -8.88
C VAL A 30 4.09 -2.16 -9.02
N SER A 31 4.54 -2.96 -8.04
CA SER A 31 4.35 -4.41 -8.04
C SER A 31 2.87 -4.80 -8.02
N SER A 32 2.04 -4.10 -7.24
CA SER A 32 0.61 -4.37 -7.16
C SER A 32 -0.10 -4.09 -8.47
N GLU A 33 0.18 -2.93 -9.09
CA GLU A 33 -0.40 -2.54 -10.37
C GLU A 33 0.02 -3.47 -11.52
N MET A 34 1.26 -3.96 -11.50
CA MET A 34 1.71 -4.97 -12.46
C MET A 34 0.88 -6.27 -12.36
N ILE A 35 0.64 -6.77 -11.14
CA ILE A 35 -0.16 -7.97 -10.93
C ILE A 35 -1.63 -7.71 -11.31
N HIS A 36 -2.21 -6.57 -10.90
CA HIS A 36 -3.59 -6.23 -11.23
C HIS A 36 -3.82 -6.08 -12.74
N ALA A 37 -2.85 -5.57 -13.48
CA ALA A 37 -2.97 -5.49 -14.94
C ALA A 37 -2.82 -6.86 -15.62
N LEU A 38 -1.92 -7.73 -15.13
CA LEU A 38 -1.56 -8.97 -15.80
C LEU A 38 -2.44 -10.17 -15.41
N LEU A 39 -2.86 -10.25 -14.15
CA LEU A 39 -3.58 -11.41 -13.61
C LEU A 39 -4.91 -11.67 -14.32
N PRO A 40 -5.78 -10.67 -14.57
CA PRO A 40 -7.05 -10.88 -15.29
C PRO A 40 -6.80 -11.38 -16.72
N VAL A 41 -5.82 -10.80 -17.41
CA VAL A 41 -5.45 -11.19 -18.77
C VAL A 41 -4.97 -12.64 -18.79
N PHE A 42 -4.10 -13.03 -17.86
CA PHE A 42 -3.61 -14.40 -17.74
C PHE A 42 -4.74 -15.39 -17.45
N LEU A 43 -5.63 -15.07 -16.51
CA LEU A 43 -6.77 -15.92 -16.15
C LEU A 43 -7.68 -16.19 -17.34
N VAL A 44 -8.00 -15.17 -18.14
CA VAL A 44 -8.88 -15.32 -19.29
C VAL A 44 -8.17 -15.99 -20.46
N THR A 45 -6.96 -15.54 -20.81
CA THR A 45 -6.30 -15.94 -22.07
C THR A 45 -5.53 -17.26 -21.96
N VAL A 46 -4.88 -17.52 -20.82
CA VAL A 46 -4.04 -18.72 -20.63
C VAL A 46 -4.82 -19.80 -19.89
N LEU A 47 -5.52 -19.44 -18.82
CA LEU A 47 -6.26 -20.41 -18.00
C LEU A 47 -7.70 -20.63 -18.49
N GLY A 48 -8.18 -19.85 -19.46
CA GLY A 48 -9.52 -19.99 -20.04
C GLY A 48 -10.67 -19.68 -19.06
N SER A 49 -10.40 -18.94 -17.98
CA SER A 49 -11.43 -18.55 -17.01
C SER A 49 -12.43 -17.58 -17.63
N SER A 50 -13.69 -17.67 -17.19
CA SER A 50 -14.72 -16.74 -17.63
C SER A 50 -14.55 -15.37 -16.97
N VAL A 51 -14.96 -14.30 -17.68
CA VAL A 51 -14.94 -12.93 -17.14
C VAL A 51 -15.77 -12.80 -15.86
N ALA A 52 -16.84 -13.58 -15.72
CA ALA A 52 -17.65 -13.61 -14.51
C ALA A 52 -16.87 -14.12 -13.29
N VAL A 53 -16.03 -15.14 -13.46
CA VAL A 53 -15.17 -15.66 -12.38
C VAL A 53 -14.09 -14.65 -12.01
N VAL A 54 -13.49 -13.97 -13.00
CA VAL A 54 -12.52 -12.89 -12.74
C VAL A 54 -13.16 -11.76 -11.97
N GLY A 55 -14.35 -11.30 -12.37
CA GLY A 55 -15.09 -10.27 -11.66
C GLY A 55 -15.46 -10.66 -10.22
N LEU A 56 -15.80 -11.94 -9.99
CA LEU A 56 -16.03 -12.46 -8.64
C LEU A 56 -14.74 -12.41 -7.81
N LEU A 57 -13.60 -12.84 -8.36
CA LEU A 57 -12.31 -12.82 -7.68
C LEU A 57 -11.87 -11.40 -7.32
N GLU A 58 -11.98 -10.46 -8.27
CA GLU A 58 -11.68 -9.04 -8.03
C GLU A 58 -12.60 -8.45 -6.97
N GLY A 59 -13.91 -8.74 -7.03
CA GLY A 59 -14.87 -8.28 -6.04
C GLY A 59 -14.56 -8.81 -4.62
N VAL A 60 -14.21 -10.09 -4.50
CA VAL A 60 -13.81 -10.69 -3.22
C VAL A 60 -12.50 -10.09 -2.72
N ALA A 61 -11.51 -9.90 -3.60
CA ALA A 61 -10.24 -9.28 -3.25
C ALA A 61 -10.43 -7.86 -2.71
N GLU A 62 -11.24 -7.04 -3.38
CA GLU A 62 -11.53 -5.66 -2.96
C GLU A 62 -12.32 -5.62 -1.65
N ALA A 63 -13.27 -6.54 -1.47
CA ALA A 63 -14.02 -6.65 -0.21
C ALA A 63 -13.10 -7.01 0.96
N VAL A 64 -12.22 -7.99 0.80
CA VAL A 64 -11.23 -8.37 1.82
C VAL A 64 -10.29 -7.19 2.12
N ALA A 65 -9.75 -6.53 1.09
CA ALA A 65 -8.88 -5.38 1.25
C ALA A 65 -9.57 -4.26 2.04
N SER A 66 -10.80 -3.91 1.67
CA SER A 66 -11.60 -2.89 2.33
C SER A 66 -11.89 -3.21 3.81
N ILE A 67 -12.31 -4.45 4.10
CA ILE A 67 -12.57 -4.90 5.48
C ILE A 67 -11.28 -4.84 6.30
N THR A 68 -10.17 -5.37 5.78
CA THR A 68 -8.88 -5.35 6.46
C THR A 68 -8.43 -3.91 6.74
N LYS A 69 -8.64 -2.99 5.80
CA LYS A 69 -8.28 -1.57 5.97
C LYS A 69 -9.02 -0.96 7.16
N VAL A 70 -10.34 -1.15 7.25
CA VAL A 70 -11.17 -0.65 8.36
C VAL A 70 -10.74 -1.25 9.70
N LEU A 71 -10.54 -2.58 9.75
CA LEU A 71 -10.11 -3.27 10.97
C LEU A 71 -8.72 -2.81 11.41
N SER A 72 -7.78 -2.73 10.48
CA SER A 72 -6.40 -2.28 10.76
C SER A 72 -6.36 -0.83 11.24
N GLY A 73 -7.18 0.06 10.69
CA GLY A 73 -7.27 1.45 11.11
C GLY A 73 -7.80 1.56 12.53
N THR A 74 -8.90 0.87 12.82
CA THR A 74 -9.50 0.84 14.16
C THR A 74 -8.53 0.28 15.21
N TRP A 75 -7.81 -0.78 14.88
CA TRP A 75 -6.81 -1.38 15.77
C TRP A 75 -5.59 -0.46 15.95
N SER A 76 -5.12 0.15 14.87
CA SER A 76 -3.99 1.08 14.89
C SER A 76 -4.27 2.29 15.77
N ASP A 77 -5.47 2.85 15.69
CA ASP A 77 -5.86 4.00 16.50
C ASP A 77 -6.06 3.65 17.97
N ARG A 78 -6.58 2.45 18.29
CA ARG A 78 -6.70 1.98 19.69
C ARG A 78 -5.36 1.67 20.35
N LEU A 79 -4.39 1.12 19.60
CA LEU A 79 -3.09 0.71 20.12
C LEU A 79 -2.07 1.85 20.21
N GLY A 80 -2.21 2.90 19.38
CA GLY A 80 -1.26 4.02 19.29
C GLY A 80 0.13 3.65 18.74
N LYS A 81 0.39 2.37 18.41
CA LYS A 81 1.70 1.83 17.96
C LYS A 81 1.83 1.78 16.43
N ARG A 82 1.56 2.90 15.76
CA ARG A 82 1.50 3.01 14.28
C ARG A 82 2.74 2.49 13.56
N LYS A 83 3.94 2.72 14.12
CA LYS A 83 5.21 2.30 13.52
C LYS A 83 5.36 0.77 13.45
N LEU A 84 4.97 0.05 14.50
CA LEU A 84 5.06 -1.42 14.51
C LEU A 84 4.08 -2.05 13.52
N LEU A 85 2.86 -1.51 13.45
CA LEU A 85 1.84 -1.99 12.53
C LEU A 85 2.22 -1.74 11.06
N ALA A 86 2.82 -0.57 10.76
CA ALA A 86 3.33 -0.28 9.43
C ALA A 86 4.45 -1.25 9.02
N VAL A 87 5.42 -1.50 9.91
CA VAL A 87 6.52 -2.44 9.63
C VAL A 87 5.98 -3.86 9.45
N ALA A 88 5.03 -4.30 10.28
CA ALA A 88 4.42 -5.62 10.14
C ALA A 88 3.65 -5.76 8.83
N GLY A 89 2.86 -4.75 8.44
CA GLY A 89 2.10 -4.76 7.19
C GLY A 89 3.00 -4.80 5.94
N TYR A 90 4.01 -3.93 5.90
CA TYR A 90 4.98 -3.94 4.79
C TYR A 90 5.86 -5.19 4.78
N GLY A 91 6.24 -5.72 5.96
CA GLY A 91 6.99 -6.97 6.07
C GLY A 91 6.20 -8.17 5.58
N LEU A 92 4.91 -8.26 5.93
CA LEU A 92 4.00 -9.28 5.41
C LEU A 92 3.88 -9.18 3.89
N ALA A 93 3.71 -7.97 3.35
CA ALA A 93 3.61 -7.77 1.91
C ALA A 93 4.88 -8.19 1.16
N ALA A 94 6.06 -7.87 1.69
CA ALA A 94 7.34 -8.28 1.11
C ALA A 94 7.56 -9.80 1.16
N LEU A 95 6.93 -10.51 2.11
CA LEU A 95 7.01 -11.97 2.20
C LEU A 95 6.08 -12.67 1.21
N VAL A 96 4.92 -12.08 0.93
CA VAL A 96 3.85 -12.69 0.13
C VAL A 96 3.95 -12.32 -1.34
N LYS A 97 4.42 -11.11 -1.67
CA LYS A 97 4.64 -10.73 -3.07
C LYS A 97 5.89 -11.43 -3.63
N PRO A 98 5.78 -12.15 -4.75
CA PRO A 98 6.93 -12.74 -5.45
C PRO A 98 7.79 -11.69 -6.15
#